data_AF-A0A7X1GJL2-F1
#
_entry.id   AF-A0A7X1GJL2-F1
#
_cell.length_a   1.000
_cell.length_b   1.000
_cell.length_c   1.000
_cell.angle_alpha   90.00
_cell.angle_beta   90.00
_cell.angle_gamma   90.00
#
_symmetry.space_group_name_H-M   'P 1'
#
loop_
_entity.id
_entity.type
_entity.pdbx_description
1 polymer ?
#
loop_
_entity_poly.entity_id
_entity_poly.type
_entity_poly.pdbx_seq_one_letter_code
_entity_poly.pdbx_strand_id
1 'polypeptide(L)'
;LANYSYAHPKVPEINDILPLPPAKLPAWNGKLQWLEERLANVPPEKPSAVLIKQLANAMVLDPATGRPMPGSPSFSENNFIGPTCFSGEACPQSGYWKIMWAGRHEFYQLVGRNVARHFSQGELMPMGLVGFYQQRIWPLPEKYRQGPIGINWG
;
A
#
# COMPACT_ATOMS: atom_id res chain seq x y z
N LEU A 1 -61.65 66.64 0.25
CA LEU A 1 -60.34 65.95 0.27
C LEU A 1 -60.52 64.61 -0.42
N ALA A 2 -59.77 64.37 -1.50
CA ALA A 2 -59.91 63.20 -2.34
C ALA A 2 -59.41 61.94 -1.62
N ASN A 3 -60.19 60.85 -1.71
CA ASN A 3 -59.80 59.54 -1.22
C ASN A 3 -58.56 59.05 -1.98
N TYR A 4 -57.44 58.90 -1.27
CA TYR A 4 -56.18 58.36 -1.81
C TYR A 4 -56.32 56.86 -2.11
N SER A 5 -56.84 56.50 -3.29
CA SER A 5 -56.87 55.10 -3.75
C SER A 5 -55.50 54.57 -4.22
N TYR A 6 -54.47 55.42 -4.25
CA TYR A 6 -53.11 55.05 -4.65
C TYR A 6 -52.39 54.14 -3.63
N ALA A 7 -52.85 54.06 -2.37
CA ALA A 7 -52.12 53.36 -1.31
C ALA A 7 -52.30 51.82 -1.30
N HIS A 8 -53.14 51.25 -2.18
CA HIS A 8 -53.38 49.80 -2.24
C HIS A 8 -53.40 49.27 -3.68
N PRO A 9 -52.29 49.37 -4.44
CA PRO A 9 -52.22 48.79 -5.78
C PRO A 9 -52.36 47.26 -5.68
N LYS A 10 -53.37 46.70 -6.34
CA LYS A 10 -53.50 45.26 -6.53
C LYS A 10 -52.78 44.89 -7.82
N VAL A 11 -51.92 43.87 -7.76
CA VAL A 11 -51.25 43.29 -8.93
C VAL A 11 -51.97 41.98 -9.24
N PRO A 12 -52.98 41.97 -10.13
CA PRO A 12 -53.77 40.77 -10.42
C PRO A 12 -52.96 39.65 -11.08
N GLU A 13 -51.87 40.01 -11.77
CA GLU A 13 -50.96 39.09 -12.47
C GLU A 13 -49.90 38.48 -11.54
N ILE A 14 -49.98 38.68 -10.22
CA ILE A 14 -48.91 38.25 -9.30
C ILE A 14 -48.68 36.73 -9.30
N ASN A 15 -49.71 35.95 -9.60
CA ASN A 15 -49.64 34.50 -9.73
C ASN A 15 -49.00 34.04 -11.05
N ASP A 16 -48.92 34.93 -12.06
CA ASP A 16 -48.24 34.67 -13.34
C ASP A 16 -46.75 35.05 -13.27
N ILE A 17 -46.41 36.02 -12.41
CA ILE A 17 -45.05 36.52 -12.20
C ILE A 17 -44.28 35.65 -11.18
N LEU A 18 -44.98 35.14 -10.17
CA LEU A 18 -44.41 34.29 -9.13
C LEU A 18 -45.08 32.91 -9.17
N PRO A 19 -44.37 31.84 -9.60
CA PRO A 19 -44.92 30.50 -9.47
C PRO A 19 -45.19 30.25 -7.99
N LEU A 20 -46.35 29.65 -7.70
CA LEU A 20 -46.73 29.29 -6.34
C LEU A 20 -45.56 28.54 -5.67
N PRO A 21 -45.27 28.83 -4.38
CA PRO A 21 -44.20 28.14 -3.69
C PRO A 21 -44.42 26.63 -3.83
N PRO A 22 -43.36 25.86 -4.13
CA PRO A 22 -43.49 24.43 -4.40
C PRO A 22 -44.25 23.77 -3.25
N ALA A 23 -45.13 22.83 -3.60
CA ALA A 23 -45.93 22.10 -2.64
C ALA A 23 -45.03 21.56 -1.52
N LYS A 24 -45.51 21.65 -0.27
CA LYS A 24 -44.75 21.18 0.89
C LYS A 24 -44.36 19.72 0.66
N LEU A 25 -43.05 19.44 0.72
CA LEU A 25 -42.54 18.08 0.61
C LEU A 25 -43.22 17.20 1.67
N PRO A 26 -43.52 15.93 1.34
CA PRO A 26 -44.05 15.01 2.33
C PRO A 26 -43.07 14.87 3.50
N ALA A 27 -43.60 14.60 4.69
CA ALA A 27 -42.77 14.33 5.85
C ALA A 27 -41.85 13.14 5.54
N TRP A 28 -40.55 13.33 5.77
CA TRP A 28 -39.58 12.27 5.55
C TRP A 28 -39.87 11.09 6.48
N ASN A 29 -39.83 9.87 5.93
CA ASN A 29 -40.11 8.63 6.67
C ASN A 29 -38.96 8.18 7.58
N GLY A 30 -37.84 8.93 7.63
CA GLY A 30 -36.69 8.63 8.48
C GLY A 30 -35.84 7.45 8.01
N LYS A 31 -36.09 6.91 6.82
CA LYS A 31 -35.43 5.69 6.32
C LYS A 31 -34.58 5.96 5.09
N LEU A 32 -33.49 5.20 4.98
CA LEU A 32 -32.55 5.24 3.86
C LEU A 32 -32.63 3.92 3.10
N GLN A 33 -33.00 3.98 1.81
CA GLN A 33 -33.17 2.80 0.97
C GLN A 33 -31.90 1.93 0.89
N TRP A 34 -30.72 2.54 0.75
CA TRP A 34 -29.45 1.79 0.69
C TRP A 34 -29.16 1.01 1.98
N LEU A 35 -29.64 1.48 3.13
CA LEU A 35 -29.44 0.81 4.42
C LEU A 35 -30.35 -0.41 4.54
N GLU A 36 -31.58 -0.30 4.05
CA GLU A 36 -32.51 -1.44 3.92
C GLU A 36 -31.95 -2.49 2.94
N GLU A 37 -31.46 -2.06 1.78
CA GLU A 37 -30.83 -2.95 0.79
C GLU A 37 -29.57 -3.64 1.33
N ARG A 38 -28.74 -2.92 2.08
CA ARG A 38 -27.53 -3.50 2.69
C ARG A 38 -27.86 -4.52 3.78
N LEU A 39 -28.88 -4.26 4.60
CA LEU A 39 -29.33 -5.20 5.63
C LEU A 39 -30.04 -6.41 5.03
N ALA A 40 -30.76 -6.22 3.92
CA ALA A 40 -31.38 -7.31 3.16
C ALA A 40 -30.36 -8.17 2.39
N ASN A 41 -29.23 -7.58 1.99
CA ASN A 41 -28.14 -8.29 1.33
C ASN A 41 -27.34 -9.13 2.34
N VAL A 42 -27.72 -10.39 2.49
CA VAL A 42 -26.93 -11.39 3.22
C VAL A 42 -25.60 -11.58 2.49
N PRO A 43 -24.44 -11.37 3.15
CA PRO A 43 -23.15 -11.59 2.51
C PRO A 43 -23.00 -13.06 2.10
N PRO A 44 -22.29 -13.34 1.00
CA PRO A 44 -22.04 -14.72 0.59
C PRO A 44 -21.28 -15.47 1.68
N GLU A 45 -21.49 -16.77 1.75
CA GLU A 45 -20.76 -17.61 2.70
C GLU A 45 -19.25 -17.49 2.48
N LYS A 46 -18.50 -17.42 3.58
CA LYS A 46 -17.05 -17.35 3.51
C LYS A 46 -16.52 -18.58 2.75
N PRO A 47 -15.65 -18.40 1.75
CA PRO A 47 -15.11 -19.52 1.01
C PRO A 47 -14.37 -20.49 1.94
N SER A 48 -14.40 -21.78 1.58
CA SER A 48 -13.73 -22.81 2.36
C SER A 48 -12.23 -22.52 2.49
N ALA A 49 -11.63 -22.88 3.63
CA ALA A 49 -10.20 -22.68 3.86
C ALA A 49 -9.33 -23.39 2.80
N VAL A 50 -9.85 -24.47 2.20
CA VAL A 50 -9.20 -25.20 1.10
C VAL A 50 -9.13 -24.33 -0.15
N LEU A 51 -10.24 -23.69 -0.52
CA LEU A 51 -10.29 -22.82 -1.69
C LEU A 51 -9.39 -21.59 -1.51
N ILE A 52 -9.36 -21.00 -0.32
CA ILE A 52 -8.48 -19.86 -0.01
C ILE A 52 -7.01 -20.25 -0.22
N LYS A 53 -6.60 -21.42 0.29
CA LYS A 53 -5.23 -21.92 0.11
C LYS A 53 -4.91 -22.19 -1.36
N GLN A 54 -5.85 -22.76 -2.12
CA GLN A 54 -5.67 -23.00 -3.55
C GLN A 54 -5.47 -21.69 -4.33
N LEU A 55 -6.31 -20.68 -4.07
CA LEU A 55 -6.20 -19.37 -4.72
C LEU A 55 -4.92 -18.62 -4.31
N ALA A 56 -4.56 -18.68 -3.03
CA ALA A 56 -3.30 -18.09 -2.54
C ALA A 56 -2.09 -18.71 -3.23
N ASN A 57 -2.04 -20.04 -3.34
CA ASN A 57 -0.96 -20.74 -4.02
C ASN A 57 -0.93 -20.41 -5.53
N ALA A 58 -2.10 -20.34 -6.18
CA ALA A 58 -2.20 -19.98 -7.59
C ALA A 58 -1.67 -18.58 -7.89
N MET A 59 -1.84 -17.64 -6.96
CA MET A 59 -1.38 -16.25 -7.08
C MET A 59 -0.02 -16.00 -6.40
N VAL A 60 0.66 -17.03 -5.89
CA VAL A 60 1.96 -16.91 -5.20
C VAL A 60 1.86 -15.93 -4.01
N LEU A 61 0.82 -16.12 -3.20
CA LEU A 61 0.58 -15.39 -1.94
C LEU A 61 0.81 -16.31 -0.75
N ASP A 62 1.18 -15.74 0.38
CA ASP A 62 1.21 -16.46 1.64
C ASP A 62 -0.24 -16.86 2.03
N PRO A 63 -0.55 -18.16 2.19
CA PRO A 63 -1.90 -18.61 2.52
C PRO A 63 -2.39 -18.19 3.91
N ALA A 64 -1.49 -17.84 4.84
CA ALA A 64 -1.86 -17.39 6.18
C ALA A 64 -2.10 -15.87 6.23
N THR A 65 -1.26 -15.08 5.57
CA THR A 65 -1.30 -13.60 5.66
C THR A 65 -1.91 -12.92 4.43
N GLY A 66 -2.01 -13.62 3.29
CA GLY A 66 -2.43 -13.06 2.00
C GLY A 66 -1.39 -12.14 1.36
N ARG A 67 -0.18 -12.02 1.92
CA ARG A 67 0.86 -11.13 1.40
C ARG A 67 1.53 -11.72 0.15
N PRO A 68 1.93 -10.88 -0.81
CA PRO A 68 2.63 -11.34 -2.00
C PRO A 68 4.01 -11.91 -1.64
N MET A 69 4.34 -13.07 -2.19
CA MET A 69 5.68 -13.66 -2.08
C MET A 69 6.54 -13.30 -3.32
N PRO A 70 7.88 -13.37 -3.23
CA PRO A 70 8.77 -13.15 -4.37
C PRO A 70 8.38 -14.01 -5.56
N GLY A 71 8.17 -13.37 -6.71
CA GLY A 71 7.71 -14.04 -7.94
C GLY A 71 6.20 -13.93 -8.21
N SER A 72 5.41 -13.36 -7.29
CA SER A 72 4.02 -13.01 -7.59
C SER A 72 3.94 -11.74 -8.44
N PRO A 73 2.92 -11.60 -9.30
CA PRO A 73 2.74 -10.40 -10.13
C PRO A 73 2.48 -9.13 -9.29
N SER A 74 1.99 -9.30 -8.06
CA SER A 74 1.74 -8.22 -7.12
C SER A 74 2.92 -7.97 -6.16
N PHE A 75 4.02 -8.72 -6.27
CA PHE A 75 5.23 -8.50 -5.48
C PHE A 75 6.02 -7.34 -6.09
N SER A 76 5.87 -6.15 -5.51
CA SER A 76 6.65 -4.99 -5.90
C SER A 76 7.97 -4.95 -5.15
N GLU A 77 9.08 -5.06 -5.86
CA GLU A 77 10.42 -4.84 -5.30
C GLU A 77 10.66 -3.37 -4.88
N ASN A 78 9.79 -2.45 -5.27
CA ASN A 78 9.92 -1.03 -4.92
C ASN A 78 9.37 -0.68 -3.53
N ASN A 79 8.76 -1.64 -2.82
CA ASN A 79 8.14 -1.41 -1.50
C ASN A 79 9.10 -1.62 -0.31
N PHE A 80 10.40 -1.79 -0.55
CA PHE A 80 11.45 -1.85 0.47
C PHE A 80 11.83 -0.44 1.00
N ILE A 81 10.82 0.40 1.29
CA ILE A 81 10.97 1.74 1.90
C ILE A 81 10.80 1.65 3.43
N GLY A 82 10.79 0.42 3.97
CA GLY A 82 10.55 0.13 5.37
C GLY A 82 11.72 0.47 6.31
N PRO A 83 11.62 0.12 7.60
CA PRO A 83 12.71 0.30 8.55
C PRO A 83 13.97 -0.40 8.03
N THR A 84 15.12 0.27 8.03
CA THR A 84 16.40 -0.33 7.64
C THR A 84 17.08 -0.99 8.83
N CYS A 85 17.83 -2.07 8.57
CA CYS A 85 18.56 -2.81 9.59
C CYS A 85 19.97 -3.16 9.10
N PHE A 86 20.98 -3.02 9.96
CA PHE A 86 22.36 -3.35 9.62
C PHE A 86 22.65 -4.84 9.86
N SER A 87 23.59 -5.40 9.11
CA SER A 87 24.03 -6.78 9.31
C SER A 87 24.56 -6.99 10.73
N GLY A 88 24.11 -8.06 11.39
CA GLY A 88 24.42 -8.36 12.79
C GLY A 88 23.43 -7.78 13.80
N GLU A 89 22.52 -6.89 13.39
CA GLU A 89 21.39 -6.47 14.21
C GLU A 89 20.22 -7.46 14.10
N ALA A 90 19.33 -7.43 15.09
CA ALA A 90 18.12 -8.25 15.11
C ALA A 90 17.04 -7.64 14.20
N CYS A 91 16.40 -8.48 13.38
CA CYS A 91 15.36 -8.07 12.45
C CYS A 91 14.18 -7.41 13.19
N PRO A 92 13.79 -6.17 12.85
CA PRO A 92 12.76 -5.44 13.57
C PRO A 92 11.34 -6.00 13.32
N GLN A 93 11.10 -6.55 12.13
CA GLN A 93 9.80 -7.07 11.71
C GLN A 93 9.95 -8.28 10.79
N SER A 94 9.12 -9.30 11.01
CA SER A 94 9.07 -10.46 10.12
C SER A 94 8.58 -10.06 8.73
N GLY A 95 9.31 -10.46 7.69
CA GLY A 95 8.94 -10.12 6.32
C GLY A 95 10.02 -10.45 5.33
N TYR A 96 9.83 -9.98 4.09
CA TYR A 96 10.85 -10.06 3.06
C TYR A 96 11.73 -8.82 3.11
N TRP A 97 13.04 -9.03 3.02
CA TRP A 97 14.07 -8.01 3.07
C TRP A 97 15.03 -8.19 1.90
N LYS A 98 15.55 -7.10 1.39
CA LYS A 98 16.53 -7.08 0.29
C LYS A 98 17.70 -6.17 0.69
N ILE A 99 18.84 -6.36 0.05
CA ILE A 99 19.99 -5.50 0.31
C ILE A 99 19.70 -4.14 -0.36
N MET A 100 19.83 -3.05 0.38
CA MET A 100 19.38 -1.72 -0.08
C MET A 100 20.18 -1.15 -1.26
N TRP A 101 21.46 -1.51 -1.38
CA TRP A 101 22.29 -0.99 -2.45
C TRP A 101 22.07 -1.71 -3.79
N ALA A 102 22.36 -1.04 -4.90
CA ALA A 102 22.20 -1.60 -6.26
C ALA A 102 23.22 -2.72 -6.60
N GLY A 103 24.04 -3.17 -5.64
CA GLY A 103 25.04 -4.22 -5.83
C GLY A 103 26.35 -3.78 -6.48
N ARG A 104 26.49 -2.49 -6.76
CA ARG A 104 27.75 -1.86 -7.15
C ARG A 104 27.92 -0.56 -6.36
N HIS A 105 28.94 -0.53 -5.52
CA HIS A 105 29.43 0.64 -4.80
C HIS A 105 30.88 0.85 -5.23
N GLU A 106 31.42 2.05 -5.05
CA GLU A 106 32.72 2.48 -5.62
C GLU A 106 33.85 1.45 -5.46
N PHE A 107 33.88 0.70 -4.35
CA PHE A 107 34.91 -0.30 -4.06
C PHE A 107 34.39 -1.74 -3.95
N TYR A 108 33.08 -1.96 -3.94
CA TYR A 108 32.49 -3.27 -3.62
C TYR A 108 31.42 -3.68 -4.65
N GLN A 109 31.44 -4.95 -5.01
CA GLN A 109 30.48 -5.58 -5.92
C GLN A 109 29.82 -6.79 -5.25
N LEU A 110 28.50 -6.86 -5.25
CA LEU A 110 27.78 -8.05 -4.76
C LEU A 110 28.16 -9.28 -5.59
N VAL A 111 28.59 -10.36 -4.93
CA VAL A 111 28.95 -11.62 -5.61
C VAL A 111 27.70 -12.41 -6.00
N GLY A 112 26.59 -12.24 -5.27
CA GLY A 112 25.33 -12.91 -5.51
C GLY A 112 24.23 -12.00 -6.05
N ARG A 113 23.14 -12.62 -6.52
CA ARG A 113 21.92 -11.86 -6.86
C ARG A 113 21.32 -11.25 -5.61
N ASN A 114 20.92 -9.98 -5.71
CA ASN A 114 20.18 -9.29 -4.67
C ASN A 114 18.70 -9.71 -4.73
N VAL A 115 18.40 -10.89 -4.17
CA VAL A 115 17.04 -11.46 -4.13
C VAL A 115 16.44 -11.18 -2.76
N ALA A 116 15.14 -10.86 -2.71
CA ALA A 116 14.41 -10.70 -1.47
C ALA A 116 14.38 -12.02 -0.68
N ARG A 117 14.67 -11.96 0.61
CA ARG A 117 14.73 -13.11 1.52
C ARG A 117 13.80 -12.88 2.69
N HIS A 118 13.12 -13.92 3.12
CA HIS A 118 12.27 -13.84 4.30
C HIS A 118 13.12 -13.95 5.57
N PHE A 119 12.88 -13.05 6.52
CA PHE A 119 13.47 -13.08 7.87
C PHE A 119 12.36 -12.99 8.91
N SER A 120 12.57 -13.70 10.02
CA SER A 120 11.69 -13.64 11.19
C SER A 120 12.11 -12.52 12.15
N GLN A 121 11.15 -11.99 12.93
CA GLN A 121 11.46 -10.93 13.91
C GLN A 121 12.47 -11.46 14.96
N GLY A 122 13.51 -10.69 15.22
CA GLY A 122 14.59 -11.08 16.13
C GLY A 122 15.73 -11.89 15.48
N GLU A 123 15.59 -12.30 14.22
CA GLU A 123 16.65 -13.02 13.50
C GLU A 123 17.82 -12.09 13.17
N LEU A 124 19.05 -12.57 13.32
CA LEU A 124 20.24 -11.78 13.03
C LEU A 124 20.43 -11.58 11.53
N MET A 125 20.55 -10.34 11.10
CA MET A 125 20.75 -10.01 9.69
C MET A 125 22.11 -10.52 9.20
N PRO A 126 22.16 -11.30 8.11
CA PRO A 126 23.41 -11.88 7.62
C PRO A 126 24.28 -10.83 6.93
N MET A 127 25.60 -11.08 6.91
CA MET A 127 26.54 -10.28 6.14
C MET A 127 26.42 -10.54 4.63
N GLY A 128 26.68 -9.50 3.83
CA GLY A 128 26.69 -9.59 2.38
C GLY A 128 28.05 -10.07 1.87
N LEU A 129 28.05 -11.05 0.96
CA LEU A 129 29.27 -11.46 0.28
C LEU A 129 29.58 -10.50 -0.88
N VAL A 130 30.69 -9.79 -0.77
CA VAL A 130 31.10 -8.78 -1.75
C VAL A 130 32.51 -9.03 -2.25
N GLY A 131 32.74 -8.73 -3.52
CA GLY A 131 34.04 -8.70 -4.17
C GLY A 131 34.58 -7.28 -4.22
N PHE A 132 35.87 -7.13 -3.97
CA PHE A 132 36.57 -5.85 -4.03
C PHE A 132 38.02 -6.01 -4.48
N TYR A 133 38.60 -4.94 -5.03
CA TYR A 133 40.01 -4.91 -5.39
C TYR A 133 40.84 -4.37 -4.24
N GLN A 134 41.72 -5.20 -3.71
CA GLN A 134 42.64 -4.83 -2.64
C GLN A 134 43.90 -4.18 -3.25
N GLN A 135 44.14 -2.92 -2.88
CA GLN A 135 45.37 -2.20 -3.20
C GLN A 135 46.58 -2.89 -2.56
N ARG A 136 47.70 -2.93 -3.29
CA ARG A 136 48.94 -3.57 -2.84
C ARG A 136 50.12 -2.63 -3.05
N ILE A 137 51.17 -2.85 -2.25
CA ILE A 137 52.40 -2.08 -2.34
C ILE A 137 53.03 -2.33 -3.72
N TRP A 138 53.40 -1.26 -4.40
CA TRP A 138 54.11 -1.32 -5.68
C TRP A 138 55.37 -2.21 -5.54
N PRO A 139 55.68 -3.09 -6.50
CA PRO A 139 55.14 -3.21 -7.86
C PRO A 139 53.98 -4.21 -8.02
N LEU A 140 53.36 -4.67 -6.93
CA LEU A 140 52.32 -5.69 -7.03
C LEU A 140 51.02 -5.11 -7.60
N PRO A 141 50.38 -5.76 -8.59
CA PRO A 141 49.09 -5.33 -9.10
C PRO A 141 48.00 -5.53 -8.05
N GLU A 142 46.89 -4.81 -8.21
CA GLU A 142 45.69 -4.99 -7.40
C GLU A 142 45.23 -6.45 -7.40
N LYS A 143 44.70 -6.92 -6.27
CA LYS A 143 44.19 -8.28 -6.14
C LYS A 143 42.71 -8.28 -5.81
N TYR A 144 41.92 -8.93 -6.66
CA TYR A 144 40.51 -9.21 -6.37
C TYR A 144 40.39 -10.17 -5.18
N ARG A 145 39.52 -9.78 -4.23
CA ARG A 145 39.20 -10.52 -3.02
C ARG A 145 37.68 -10.57 -2.85
N GLN A 146 37.20 -11.61 -2.18
CA GLN A 146 35.81 -11.72 -1.75
C GLN A 146 35.77 -11.87 -0.24
N GLY A 147 34.79 -11.25 0.40
CA GLY A 147 34.61 -11.37 1.84
C GLY A 147 33.22 -10.94 2.30
N PRO A 148 32.79 -11.38 3.49
CA PRO A 148 31.57 -10.89 4.11
C PRO A 148 31.79 -9.45 4.62
N ILE A 149 30.84 -8.57 4.33
CA ILE A 149 30.83 -7.18 4.83
C ILE A 149 29.45 -6.86 5.41
N GLY A 150 29.42 -6.01 6.43
CA GLY A 150 28.19 -5.48 6.98
C GLY A 150 27.49 -4.54 6.00
N ILE A 151 26.23 -4.87 5.69
CA ILE A 151 25.39 -4.18 4.72
C ILE A 151 24.04 -3.82 5.34
N ASN A 152 23.37 -2.83 4.76
CA ASN A 152 22.02 -2.45 5.12
C ASN A 152 20.98 -3.28 4.37
N TRP A 153 20.00 -3.78 5.12
CA TRP A 153 18.81 -4.47 4.65
C TRP A 153 17.59 -3.55 4.75
N GLY A 154 16.66 -3.66 3.80
CA GLY A 154 15.40 -2.90 3.76
C GLY A 154 14.35 -3.56 2.89
#